data_AF-A0A3B8NQ03-F1
#
_entry.id   AF-A0A3B8NQ03-F1
#
_cell.length_a   1.000
_cell.length_b   1.000
_cell.length_c   1.000
_cell.angle_alpha   90.00
_cell.angle_beta   90.00
_cell.angle_gamma   90.00
#
_symmetry.space_group_name_H-M   'P 1'
#
loop_
_entity.id
_entity.type
_entity.pdbx_description
1 polymer ?
#
loop_
_entity_poly.entity_id
_entity_poly.type
_entity_poly.pdbx_seq_one_letter_code
_entity_poly.pdbx_strand_id
1 'polypeptide(L)'
;MIILIKRMTAVGLITFFFPLLVVFLVYTSVPDLRGTNSLKGRKIVIDPGHGGIDGGANSSDFLEKEVNLEVAKKLYQELTRSGAQVILTRKGDVSLDQLNNISSSRHKRDLYARVSLIEKHKPDIFLSLHINANYRQPSTTGSIVFYNKGILNSEKLATVLQENLNILMEKHNLKKHRAEPADYYILRNTNYTGVIVEMGFMSNPREKEMLKTSRYQWQLTKSIVRGIEEYFSTSGNYRPNRTTENFSEGLPGIKVYFPGSKGEDLECEQLQTKKVLLSKNVTKELVFEVVARLIRGPQRRDLWVPFDPETKIRHIVLIDGVVEVDFSPEFTRVPGGSFAELLAIKSLVKTVTQFEGIYGVKILIEGREAELLGHLDLSKVLTPEVPKAVIALVIDDLAGGETGRKEIMTIRRPLTLAVMPGLESSTEIAREAYRRGYEVFLHLPMEPEVGRPEWLGPGAITTATPLEKIREIVLTDLQDVPHAAGINNHMGSKITKREEMMREIFKVASEMNLIFLDSKTTPDSVAARIAKELKVPFVERDVFLDEVNSLEHVKKQIRHLAEIATKTGQAIGIGHVGITGINTSRGIIEMIPWLEDQGIELVFVSDLCC
;
A
#
# COMPACT_ATOMS: atom_id res chain seq x y z
N MET A 1 -67.24 26.36 -35.25
CA MET A 1 -66.09 26.50 -36.20
C MET A 1 -64.85 27.14 -35.58
N ILE A 2 -64.97 28.20 -34.76
CA ILE A 2 -63.83 28.92 -34.16
C ILE A 2 -63.00 28.08 -33.16
N ILE A 3 -63.64 27.16 -32.41
CA ILE A 3 -62.95 26.30 -31.42
C ILE A 3 -62.08 25.23 -32.11
N LEU A 4 -62.48 24.75 -33.31
CA LEU A 4 -61.73 23.75 -34.06
C LEU A 4 -60.44 24.35 -34.66
N ILE A 5 -60.51 25.59 -35.15
CA ILE A 5 -59.38 26.31 -35.74
C ILE A 5 -58.31 26.67 -34.69
N LYS A 6 -58.72 26.98 -33.44
CA LYS A 6 -57.78 27.22 -32.32
C LYS A 6 -57.05 25.95 -31.84
N ARG A 7 -57.67 24.76 -31.96
CA ARG A 7 -57.00 23.50 -31.61
C ARG A 7 -56.02 23.03 -32.69
N MET A 8 -56.33 23.24 -33.97
CA MET A 8 -55.43 22.87 -35.07
C MET A 8 -54.15 23.72 -35.12
N THR A 9 -54.22 25.00 -34.73
CA THR A 9 -53.06 25.90 -34.65
C THR A 9 -52.15 25.58 -33.46
N ALA A 10 -52.71 25.22 -32.30
CA ALA A 10 -51.93 24.80 -31.13
C ALA A 10 -51.21 23.46 -31.35
N VAL A 11 -51.87 22.49 -32.01
CA VAL A 11 -51.25 21.19 -32.32
C VAL A 11 -50.14 21.35 -33.36
N GLY A 12 -50.31 22.22 -34.37
CA GLY A 12 -49.28 22.51 -35.37
C GLY A 12 -48.04 23.21 -34.81
N LEU A 13 -48.22 24.10 -33.84
CA LEU A 13 -47.10 24.75 -33.14
C LEU A 13 -46.30 23.75 -32.29
N ILE A 14 -46.99 22.85 -31.59
CA ILE A 14 -46.32 21.82 -30.78
C ILE A 14 -45.58 20.83 -31.69
N THR A 15 -46.17 20.37 -32.80
CA THR A 15 -45.48 19.42 -33.69
C THR A 15 -44.28 20.01 -34.43
N PHE A 16 -44.26 21.33 -34.68
CA PHE A 16 -43.13 21.97 -35.35
C PHE A 16 -42.02 22.42 -34.39
N PHE A 17 -42.37 22.97 -33.22
CA PHE A 17 -41.39 23.51 -32.27
C PHE A 17 -40.88 22.49 -31.25
N PHE A 18 -41.63 21.42 -30.97
CA PHE A 18 -41.17 20.37 -30.05
C PHE A 18 -39.90 19.65 -30.53
N PRO A 19 -39.73 19.24 -31.80
CA PRO A 19 -38.46 18.68 -32.25
C PRO A 19 -37.31 19.69 -32.24
N LEU A 20 -37.57 20.97 -32.51
CA LEU A 20 -36.56 22.05 -32.38
C LEU A 20 -36.14 22.28 -30.92
N LEU A 21 -37.09 22.22 -29.99
CA LEU A 21 -36.84 22.30 -28.55
C LEU A 21 -36.07 21.06 -28.06
N VAL A 22 -36.39 19.87 -28.56
CA VAL A 22 -35.65 18.64 -28.25
C VAL A 22 -34.23 18.70 -28.81
N VAL A 23 -34.03 19.20 -30.04
CA VAL A 23 -32.69 19.39 -30.61
C VAL A 23 -31.91 20.46 -29.84
N PHE A 24 -32.55 21.56 -29.45
CA PHE A 24 -31.94 22.59 -28.61
C PHE A 24 -31.57 22.05 -27.23
N LEU A 25 -32.48 21.33 -26.56
CA LEU A 25 -32.22 20.69 -25.27
C LEU A 25 -31.13 19.62 -25.39
N VAL A 26 -31.08 18.84 -26.47
CA VAL A 26 -29.99 17.90 -26.74
C VAL A 26 -28.69 18.67 -26.95
N TYR A 27 -28.68 19.75 -27.74
CA TYR A 27 -27.49 20.57 -27.99
C TYR A 27 -26.95 21.25 -26.73
N THR A 28 -27.82 21.69 -25.81
CA THR A 28 -27.42 22.25 -24.51
C THR A 28 -27.11 21.18 -23.45
N SER A 29 -27.54 19.94 -23.67
CA SER A 29 -27.26 18.80 -22.78
C SER A 29 -26.09 17.94 -23.24
N VAL A 30 -25.56 18.15 -24.45
CA VAL A 30 -24.23 17.65 -24.82
C VAL A 30 -23.23 18.51 -24.04
N PRO A 31 -22.46 17.95 -23.09
CA PRO A 31 -21.36 18.68 -22.49
C PRO A 31 -20.48 19.20 -23.62
N ASP A 32 -19.98 20.43 -23.52
CA ASP A 32 -19.03 20.95 -24.50
C ASP A 32 -17.84 19.97 -24.62
N LEU A 33 -17.86 19.13 -25.67
CA LEU A 33 -16.82 18.15 -25.99
C LEU A 33 -15.58 18.84 -26.58
N ARG A 34 -15.51 20.17 -26.53
CA ARG A 34 -14.25 20.91 -26.65
C ARG A 34 -13.52 20.75 -25.32
N GLY A 35 -12.74 19.68 -25.24
CA GLY A 35 -11.88 19.40 -24.10
C GLY A 35 -11.22 20.67 -23.59
N THR A 36 -11.34 20.90 -22.28
CA THR A 36 -10.43 21.78 -21.56
C THR A 36 -9.03 21.43 -22.04
N ASN A 37 -8.31 22.37 -22.66
CA ASN A 37 -7.00 22.11 -23.25
C ASN A 37 -5.96 21.96 -22.13
N SER A 38 -6.13 20.96 -21.27
CA SER A 38 -5.47 20.76 -19.97
C SER A 38 -3.96 20.59 -20.11
N LEU A 39 -3.51 20.20 -21.31
CA LEU A 39 -2.10 20.02 -21.65
C LEU A 39 -1.49 21.24 -22.35
N LYS A 40 -2.26 22.29 -22.67
CA LYS A 40 -1.75 23.46 -23.38
C LYS A 40 -0.61 24.13 -22.62
N GLY A 41 0.57 24.15 -23.22
CA GLY A 41 1.77 24.75 -22.65
C GLY A 41 2.49 23.91 -21.59
N ARG A 42 1.96 22.74 -21.22
CA ARG A 42 2.64 21.81 -20.30
C ARG A 42 3.87 21.24 -20.97
N LYS A 43 4.99 21.24 -20.26
CA LYS A 43 6.25 20.68 -20.75
C LYS A 43 6.40 19.24 -20.25
N ILE A 44 6.47 18.30 -21.18
CA ILE A 44 6.51 16.87 -20.87
C ILE A 44 7.78 16.27 -21.47
N VAL A 45 8.64 15.68 -20.64
CA VAL A 45 9.79 14.90 -21.12
C VAL A 45 9.40 13.43 -21.20
N ILE A 46 9.67 12.79 -22.32
CA ILE A 46 9.50 11.35 -22.51
C ILE A 46 10.89 10.75 -22.71
N ASP A 47 11.22 9.79 -21.88
CA ASP A 47 12.45 9.03 -21.90
C ASP A 47 12.18 7.61 -22.42
N PRO A 48 12.44 7.31 -23.71
CA PRO A 48 12.40 5.93 -24.15
C PRO A 48 13.61 5.20 -23.54
N GLY A 49 13.35 4.27 -22.61
CA GLY A 49 14.38 3.50 -21.91
C GLY A 49 15.32 2.76 -22.87
N HIS A 50 16.55 2.49 -22.43
CA HIS A 50 17.60 1.83 -23.21
C HIS A 50 17.97 2.56 -24.51
N GLY A 51 18.72 1.94 -25.43
CA GLY A 51 19.10 2.51 -26.73
C GLY A 51 20.54 2.20 -27.14
N GLY A 52 20.77 2.16 -28.46
CA GLY A 52 22.07 1.82 -29.03
C GLY A 52 22.47 0.40 -28.65
N ILE A 53 23.62 0.24 -27.99
CA ILE A 53 24.12 -1.08 -27.57
C ILE A 53 23.31 -1.70 -26.42
N ASP A 54 22.55 -0.89 -25.67
CA ASP A 54 21.69 -1.38 -24.62
C ASP A 54 20.32 -1.75 -25.19
N GLY A 55 20.04 -3.06 -25.28
CA GLY A 55 18.81 -3.62 -25.82
C GLY A 55 17.62 -3.63 -24.86
N GLY A 56 17.86 -3.48 -23.56
CA GLY A 56 16.91 -3.85 -22.51
C GLY A 56 16.58 -5.35 -22.53
N ALA A 57 15.40 -5.70 -22.01
CA ALA A 57 14.83 -7.04 -22.13
C ALA A 57 14.71 -7.43 -23.61
N ASN A 58 15.24 -8.60 -23.96
CA ASN A 58 15.35 -9.04 -25.35
C ASN A 58 15.09 -10.53 -25.54
N SER A 59 14.71 -10.87 -26.77
CA SER A 59 14.65 -12.24 -27.31
C SER A 59 14.94 -12.21 -28.81
N SER A 60 14.98 -13.36 -29.49
CA SER A 60 15.40 -13.49 -30.88
C SER A 60 14.72 -12.55 -31.89
N ASP A 61 13.49 -12.12 -31.62
CA ASP A 61 12.65 -11.29 -32.50
C ASP A 61 12.00 -10.08 -31.78
N PHE A 62 12.51 -9.71 -30.60
CA PHE A 62 11.96 -8.60 -29.82
C PHE A 62 13.04 -7.89 -29.01
N LEU A 63 13.09 -6.57 -29.14
CA LEU A 63 13.97 -5.69 -28.38
C LEU A 63 13.12 -4.64 -27.67
N GLU A 64 13.19 -4.61 -26.34
CA GLU A 64 12.49 -3.61 -25.52
C GLU A 64 12.74 -2.18 -26.03
N LYS A 65 14.00 -1.85 -26.31
CA LYS A 65 14.40 -0.50 -26.75
C LYS A 65 13.67 0.00 -28.00
N GLU A 66 13.22 -0.91 -28.87
CA GLU A 66 12.50 -0.58 -30.12
C GLU A 66 11.06 -0.19 -29.81
N VAL A 67 10.36 -1.02 -29.03
CA VAL A 67 8.98 -0.75 -28.60
C VAL A 67 8.91 0.52 -27.74
N ASN A 68 9.87 0.71 -26.83
CA ASN A 68 9.98 1.93 -26.04
C ASN A 68 10.06 3.18 -26.94
N LEU A 69 10.88 3.15 -27.99
CA LEU A 69 11.04 4.25 -28.93
C LEU A 69 9.78 4.48 -29.78
N GLU A 70 9.12 3.41 -30.23
CA GLU A 70 7.90 3.50 -31.03
C GLU A 70 6.72 4.10 -30.26
N VAL A 71 6.49 3.64 -29.02
CA VAL A 71 5.45 4.20 -28.15
C VAL A 71 5.78 5.64 -27.77
N ALA A 72 7.05 5.96 -27.49
CA ALA A 72 7.47 7.33 -27.19
C ALA A 72 7.19 8.30 -28.36
N LYS A 73 7.42 7.87 -29.62
CA LYS A 73 7.11 8.67 -30.81
C LYS A 73 5.60 8.91 -30.96
N LYS A 74 4.77 7.91 -30.64
CA LYS A 74 3.29 8.06 -30.66
C LYS A 74 2.81 8.99 -29.56
N LEU A 75 3.37 8.89 -28.35
CA LEU A 75 3.10 9.82 -27.25
C LEU A 75 3.50 11.25 -27.61
N TYR A 76 4.69 11.43 -28.22
CA TYR A 76 5.14 12.73 -28.71
C TYR A 76 4.12 13.35 -29.65
N GLN A 77 3.60 12.59 -30.62
CA GLN A 77 2.58 13.08 -31.56
C GLN A 77 1.28 13.48 -30.85
N GLU A 78 0.75 12.63 -29.98
CA GLU A 78 -0.54 12.87 -29.31
C GLU A 78 -0.50 14.00 -28.29
N LEU A 79 0.53 14.05 -27.46
CA LEU A 79 0.67 15.09 -26.44
C LEU A 79 0.93 16.45 -27.12
N THR A 80 1.73 16.50 -28.19
CA THR A 80 1.92 17.72 -28.99
C THR A 80 0.61 18.18 -29.63
N ARG A 81 -0.18 17.24 -30.19
CA ARG A 81 -1.50 17.53 -30.76
C ARG A 81 -2.49 18.06 -29.71
N SER A 82 -2.31 17.66 -28.46
CA SER A 82 -3.08 18.12 -27.29
C SER A 82 -2.51 19.42 -26.68
N GLY A 83 -1.52 20.06 -27.32
CA GLY A 83 -0.99 21.36 -26.94
C GLY A 83 0.19 21.35 -25.97
N ALA A 84 0.71 20.19 -25.58
CA ALA A 84 1.91 20.08 -24.75
C ALA A 84 3.19 20.40 -25.53
N GLN A 85 4.20 20.91 -24.83
CA GLN A 85 5.58 20.98 -25.31
C GLN A 85 6.30 19.67 -24.95
N VAL A 86 6.48 18.79 -25.93
CA VAL A 86 7.03 17.45 -25.66
C VAL A 86 8.51 17.38 -26.06
N ILE A 87 9.33 16.78 -25.20
CA ILE A 87 10.75 16.55 -25.43
C ILE A 87 11.02 15.05 -25.32
N LEU A 88 11.81 14.51 -26.26
CA LEU A 88 12.31 13.13 -26.19
C LEU A 88 13.78 13.14 -25.78
N THR A 89 14.19 12.32 -24.80
CA THR A 89 15.61 12.17 -24.43
C THR A 89 16.44 11.57 -25.57
N ARG A 90 15.84 10.66 -26.36
CA ARG A 90 16.38 10.16 -27.64
C ARG A 90 15.29 10.07 -28.71
N LYS A 91 15.65 10.37 -29.96
CA LYS A 91 14.73 10.32 -31.13
C LYS A 91 14.97 9.11 -32.04
N GLY A 92 16.06 8.39 -31.82
CA GLY A 92 16.50 7.21 -32.58
C GLY A 92 17.03 6.11 -31.66
N ASP A 93 17.52 5.03 -32.27
CA ASP A 93 18.19 3.94 -31.56
C ASP A 93 19.66 4.30 -31.30
N VAL A 94 19.88 5.12 -30.27
CA VAL A 94 21.19 5.60 -29.85
C VAL A 94 21.32 5.51 -28.34
N SER A 95 22.54 5.26 -27.85
CA SER A 95 22.88 5.48 -26.45
C SER A 95 23.24 6.95 -26.20
N LEU A 96 23.10 7.40 -24.97
CA LEU A 96 23.34 8.75 -24.49
C LEU A 96 24.64 8.85 -23.67
N ASP A 97 25.35 7.74 -23.49
CA ASP A 97 26.57 7.64 -22.68
C ASP A 97 27.75 8.51 -23.15
N GLN A 98 27.70 9.01 -24.40
CA GLN A 98 28.69 9.93 -24.98
C GLN A 98 28.36 11.41 -24.75
N LEU A 99 27.20 11.74 -24.17
CA LEU A 99 26.81 13.13 -23.88
C LEU A 99 27.52 13.70 -22.64
N ASN A 100 28.32 12.89 -21.95
CA ASN A 100 29.12 13.28 -20.80
C ASN A 100 30.39 12.43 -20.72
N ASN A 101 31.37 12.93 -19.96
CA ASN A 101 32.68 12.31 -19.78
C ASN A 101 32.94 11.94 -18.31
N ILE A 102 31.90 11.67 -17.50
CA ILE A 102 32.12 11.28 -16.10
C ILE A 102 32.87 9.93 -16.05
N SER A 103 33.81 9.81 -15.12
CA SER A 103 34.61 8.60 -14.95
C SER A 103 33.77 7.51 -14.28
N SER A 104 32.89 6.87 -15.04
CA SER A 104 31.98 5.82 -14.58
C SER A 104 31.67 4.84 -15.72
N SER A 105 30.96 3.75 -15.38
CA SER A 105 30.53 2.75 -16.37
C SER A 105 29.68 3.38 -17.48
N ARG A 106 29.70 2.78 -18.68
CA ARG A 106 28.88 3.22 -19.83
C ARG A 106 27.40 3.37 -19.44
N HIS A 107 26.87 2.39 -18.71
CA HIS A 107 25.49 2.38 -18.22
C HIS A 107 25.17 3.57 -17.32
N LYS A 108 26.03 3.86 -16.35
CA LYS A 108 25.85 5.01 -15.45
C LYS A 108 25.97 6.34 -16.18
N ARG A 109 26.87 6.45 -17.18
CA ARG A 109 26.95 7.64 -18.04
C ARG A 109 25.68 7.85 -18.84
N ASP A 110 25.07 6.78 -19.36
CA ASP A 110 23.79 6.84 -20.08
C ASP A 110 22.66 7.38 -19.18
N LEU A 111 22.50 6.77 -17.99
CA LEU A 111 21.51 7.20 -17.00
C LEU A 111 21.73 8.65 -16.54
N TYR A 112 22.99 9.04 -16.31
CA TYR A 112 23.35 10.41 -15.97
C TYR A 112 22.98 11.41 -17.08
N ALA A 113 23.19 11.04 -18.35
CA ALA A 113 22.78 11.87 -19.49
C ALA A 113 21.26 12.06 -19.55
N ARG A 114 20.47 11.01 -19.27
CA ARG A 114 19.00 11.09 -19.21
C ARG A 114 18.52 12.05 -18.14
N VAL A 115 19.05 11.91 -16.93
CA VAL A 115 18.79 12.82 -15.80
C VAL A 115 19.15 14.26 -16.19
N SER A 116 20.35 14.46 -16.76
CA SER A 116 20.81 15.79 -17.20
C SER A 116 19.89 16.42 -18.26
N LEU A 117 19.34 15.62 -19.17
CA LEU A 117 18.37 16.08 -20.15
C LEU A 117 17.02 16.45 -19.51
N ILE A 118 16.53 15.66 -18.55
CA ILE A 118 15.31 15.99 -17.79
C ILE A 118 15.51 17.32 -17.05
N GLU A 119 16.59 17.44 -16.28
CA GLU A 119 16.95 18.64 -15.52
C GLU A 119 17.12 19.88 -16.41
N LYS A 120 17.77 19.73 -17.57
CA LYS A 120 17.96 20.82 -18.54
C LYS A 120 16.63 21.38 -19.04
N HIS A 121 15.64 20.53 -19.30
CA HIS A 121 14.37 20.96 -19.88
C HIS A 121 13.37 21.46 -18.84
N LYS A 122 13.54 21.12 -17.56
CA LYS A 122 12.68 21.53 -16.45
C LYS A 122 11.18 21.26 -16.73
N PRO A 123 10.79 19.99 -16.90
CA PRO A 123 9.43 19.64 -17.29
C PRO A 123 8.43 19.80 -16.15
N ASP A 124 7.14 19.92 -16.48
CA ASP A 124 6.04 19.73 -15.53
C ASP A 124 5.98 18.26 -15.09
N ILE A 125 6.14 17.32 -16.02
CA ILE A 125 6.25 15.88 -15.75
C ILE A 125 7.26 15.19 -16.69
N PHE A 126 7.84 14.08 -16.27
CA PHE A 126 8.55 13.16 -17.17
C PHE A 126 8.05 11.71 -17.07
N LEU A 127 8.15 10.97 -18.17
CA LEU A 127 7.81 9.55 -18.24
C LEU A 127 8.99 8.78 -18.84
N SER A 128 9.50 7.77 -18.14
CA SER A 128 10.43 6.80 -18.71
C SER A 128 9.71 5.53 -19.10
N LEU A 129 9.81 5.10 -20.35
CA LEU A 129 9.06 3.97 -20.90
C LEU A 129 9.93 2.73 -20.99
N HIS A 130 9.42 1.62 -20.46
CA HIS A 130 10.10 0.32 -20.39
C HIS A 130 9.16 -0.84 -20.71
N ILE A 131 9.73 -2.03 -20.92
CA ILE A 131 9.01 -3.29 -21.06
C ILE A 131 9.58 -4.30 -20.07
N ASN A 132 8.70 -4.89 -19.27
CA ASN A 132 9.09 -5.84 -18.24
C ASN A 132 9.33 -7.22 -18.85
N ALA A 133 10.00 -8.09 -18.09
CA ALA A 133 10.15 -9.50 -18.42
C ALA A 133 10.10 -10.34 -17.14
N ASN A 134 9.37 -11.44 -17.21
CA ASN A 134 9.33 -12.49 -16.22
C ASN A 134 9.28 -13.87 -16.89
N TYR A 135 10.46 -14.42 -17.18
CA TYR A 135 10.59 -15.71 -17.89
C TYR A 135 10.24 -16.92 -17.03
N ARG A 136 10.17 -16.78 -15.70
CA ARG A 136 9.80 -17.88 -14.79
C ARG A 136 8.29 -18.07 -14.67
N GLN A 137 7.53 -16.98 -14.81
CA GLN A 137 6.09 -17.03 -14.94
C GLN A 137 5.68 -16.28 -16.21
N PRO A 138 5.85 -16.91 -17.40
CA PRO A 138 5.43 -16.32 -18.67
C PRO A 138 3.94 -15.98 -18.73
N SER A 139 3.11 -16.41 -17.77
CA SER A 139 1.71 -15.98 -17.65
C SER A 139 1.53 -14.59 -17.03
N THR A 140 2.58 -13.99 -16.46
CA THR A 140 2.54 -12.62 -15.93
C THR A 140 2.26 -11.65 -17.07
N THR A 141 1.32 -10.72 -16.86
CA THR A 141 0.91 -9.75 -17.86
C THR A 141 0.65 -8.39 -17.25
N GLY A 142 0.49 -7.37 -18.09
CA GLY A 142 -0.08 -6.09 -17.72
C GLY A 142 0.94 -5.02 -17.37
N SER A 143 0.55 -3.75 -17.54
CA SER A 143 1.43 -2.60 -17.31
C SER A 143 1.55 -2.24 -15.82
N ILE A 144 2.73 -1.78 -15.40
CA ILE A 144 3.02 -1.33 -14.02
C ILE A 144 3.69 0.05 -14.07
N VAL A 145 3.25 0.98 -13.23
CA VAL A 145 3.81 2.33 -13.13
C VAL A 145 4.58 2.49 -11.83
N PHE A 146 5.84 2.90 -11.92
CA PHE A 146 6.71 3.15 -10.78
C PHE A 146 6.96 4.64 -10.56
N TYR A 147 7.15 5.05 -9.30
CA TYR A 147 7.38 6.45 -8.93
C TYR A 147 8.35 6.62 -7.76
N ASN A 148 8.87 7.83 -7.58
CA ASN A 148 9.65 8.22 -6.40
C ASN A 148 8.70 8.59 -5.25
N LYS A 149 8.72 7.82 -4.15
CA LYS A 149 7.92 8.07 -2.93
C LYS A 149 8.20 9.44 -2.27
N GLY A 150 9.38 10.02 -2.52
CA GLY A 150 9.76 11.34 -2.01
C GLY A 150 9.09 12.51 -2.74
N ILE A 151 8.38 12.28 -3.85
CA ILE A 151 7.73 13.33 -4.65
C ILE A 151 6.24 13.03 -4.77
N LEU A 152 5.41 13.67 -3.94
CA LEU A 152 3.96 13.46 -3.86
C LEU A 152 3.24 13.52 -5.24
N ASN A 153 3.66 14.44 -6.10
CA ASN A 153 3.06 14.58 -7.42
C ASN A 153 3.42 13.41 -8.36
N SER A 154 4.55 12.74 -8.15
CA SER A 154 4.92 11.53 -8.90
C SER A 154 4.01 10.36 -8.55
N GLU A 155 3.63 10.22 -7.27
CA GLU A 155 2.67 9.21 -6.82
C GLU A 155 1.28 9.43 -7.42
N LYS A 156 0.80 10.68 -7.40
CA LYS A 156 -0.49 11.05 -8.01
C LYS A 156 -0.50 10.76 -9.50
N LEU A 157 0.55 11.17 -10.22
CA LEU A 157 0.72 10.88 -11.63
C LEU A 157 0.72 9.36 -11.89
N ALA A 158 1.50 8.61 -11.11
CA ALA A 158 1.62 7.16 -11.27
C ALA A 158 0.30 6.44 -11.04
N THR A 159 -0.45 6.84 -10.00
CA THR A 159 -1.74 6.27 -9.66
C THR A 159 -2.75 6.45 -10.81
N VAL A 160 -2.92 7.70 -11.28
CA VAL A 160 -3.86 8.01 -12.37
C VAL A 160 -3.45 7.32 -13.68
N LEU A 161 -2.15 7.27 -13.98
CA LEU A 161 -1.64 6.52 -15.14
C LEU A 161 -1.93 5.02 -15.01
N GLN A 162 -1.68 4.43 -13.85
CA GLN A 162 -1.91 3.01 -13.60
C GLN A 162 -3.38 2.65 -13.78
N GLU A 163 -4.30 3.48 -13.30
CA GLU A 163 -5.73 3.21 -13.42
C GLU A 163 -6.22 3.29 -14.86
N ASN A 164 -5.74 4.29 -15.61
CA ASN A 164 -6.03 4.38 -17.03
C ASN A 164 -5.44 3.20 -17.82
N LEU A 165 -4.24 2.74 -17.47
CA LEU A 165 -3.65 1.52 -18.02
C LEU A 165 -4.46 0.28 -17.63
N ASN A 166 -4.95 0.19 -16.39
CA ASN A 166 -5.76 -0.94 -15.93
C ASN A 166 -7.07 -1.10 -16.71
N ILE A 167 -7.69 -0.02 -17.17
CA ILE A 167 -8.87 -0.07 -18.06
C ILE A 167 -8.49 -0.79 -19.38
N LEU A 168 -7.31 -0.49 -19.92
CA LEU A 168 -6.82 -1.20 -21.10
C LEU A 168 -6.46 -2.66 -20.79
N MET A 169 -5.83 -2.93 -19.64
CA MET A 169 -5.48 -4.29 -19.22
C MET A 169 -6.73 -5.17 -19.12
N GLU A 170 -7.77 -4.66 -18.47
CA GLU A 170 -9.06 -5.34 -18.34
C GLU A 170 -9.70 -5.65 -19.70
N LYS A 171 -9.67 -4.69 -20.64
CA LYS A 171 -10.18 -4.88 -22.01
C LYS A 171 -9.51 -6.05 -22.76
N HIS A 172 -8.26 -6.34 -22.43
CA HIS A 172 -7.50 -7.44 -23.05
C HIS A 172 -7.42 -8.70 -22.19
N ASN A 173 -8.12 -8.73 -21.03
CA ASN A 173 -8.02 -9.79 -20.04
C ASN A 173 -6.57 -10.00 -19.55
N LEU A 174 -5.85 -8.89 -19.34
CA LEU A 174 -4.52 -8.86 -18.74
C LEU A 174 -4.63 -8.45 -17.27
N LYS A 175 -3.59 -8.76 -16.49
CA LYS A 175 -3.57 -8.45 -15.07
C LYS A 175 -3.59 -6.94 -14.83
N LYS A 176 -4.42 -6.51 -13.87
CA LYS A 176 -4.42 -5.14 -13.36
C LYS A 176 -3.38 -5.04 -12.26
N HIS A 177 -2.65 -3.94 -12.26
CA HIS A 177 -1.63 -3.65 -11.27
C HIS A 177 -1.91 -2.32 -10.60
N ARG A 178 -0.89 -1.89 -9.89
CA ARG A 178 -0.91 -1.01 -8.77
C ARG A 178 0.36 -0.18 -8.96
N ALA A 179 0.26 1.15 -8.91
CA ALA A 179 1.43 2.01 -8.96
C ALA A 179 2.34 1.72 -7.75
N GLU A 180 3.63 1.49 -7.97
CA GLU A 180 4.54 1.06 -6.90
C GLU A 180 5.70 2.06 -6.71
N PRO A 181 6.09 2.38 -5.47
CA PRO A 181 7.29 3.17 -5.24
C PRO A 181 8.54 2.37 -5.62
N ALA A 182 9.51 3.02 -6.25
CA ALA A 182 10.79 2.41 -6.58
C ALA A 182 11.94 3.43 -6.53
N ASP A 183 13.12 2.98 -6.09
CA ASP A 183 14.33 3.81 -6.00
C ASP A 183 15.20 3.72 -7.28
N TYR A 184 14.54 3.86 -8.43
CA TYR A 184 15.24 3.85 -9.72
C TYR A 184 16.07 5.12 -9.90
N TYR A 185 17.26 4.99 -10.49
CA TYR A 185 18.26 6.04 -10.60
C TYR A 185 17.71 7.32 -11.23
N ILE A 186 16.94 7.22 -12.31
CA ILE A 186 16.34 8.40 -12.97
C ILE A 186 15.30 9.07 -12.05
N LEU A 187 14.49 8.27 -11.34
CA LEU A 187 13.48 8.78 -10.41
C LEU A 187 14.10 9.42 -9.16
N ARG A 188 15.19 8.87 -8.63
CA ARG A 188 15.89 9.41 -7.46
C ARG A 188 16.70 10.66 -7.77
N ASN A 189 17.36 10.70 -8.92
CA ASN A 189 18.28 11.78 -9.27
C ASN A 189 17.61 12.93 -10.03
N THR A 190 16.28 12.98 -10.02
CA THR A 190 15.51 14.11 -10.55
C THR A 190 14.59 14.66 -9.47
N ASN A 191 14.40 15.98 -9.45
CA ASN A 191 13.46 16.64 -8.53
C ASN A 191 12.10 16.95 -9.16
N TYR A 192 11.89 16.50 -10.40
CA TYR A 192 10.66 16.74 -11.16
C TYR A 192 9.66 15.62 -10.93
N THR A 193 8.37 15.92 -11.15
CA THR A 193 7.33 14.89 -11.14
C THR A 193 7.60 13.89 -12.26
N GLY A 194 7.70 12.61 -11.96
CA GLY A 194 7.93 11.62 -13.00
C GLY A 194 7.80 10.17 -12.57
N VAL A 195 7.66 9.34 -13.59
CA VAL A 195 7.29 7.93 -13.46
C VAL A 195 8.09 7.06 -14.43
N ILE A 196 8.28 5.79 -14.07
CA ILE A 196 8.68 4.72 -14.99
C ILE A 196 7.42 3.92 -15.34
N VAL A 197 7.13 3.74 -16.62
CA VAL A 197 6.00 2.96 -17.11
C VAL A 197 6.53 1.67 -17.73
N GLU A 198 6.40 0.56 -17.01
CA GLU A 198 6.58 -0.78 -17.57
C GLU A 198 5.32 -1.14 -18.35
N MET A 199 5.36 -1.08 -19.68
CA MET A 199 4.14 -1.09 -20.50
C MET A 199 3.52 -2.49 -20.69
N GLY A 200 4.19 -3.55 -20.25
CA GLY A 200 3.73 -4.94 -20.30
C GLY A 200 4.90 -5.92 -20.14
N PHE A 201 4.65 -7.23 -20.24
CA PHE A 201 5.66 -8.27 -20.06
C PHE A 201 6.01 -8.95 -21.40
N MET A 202 7.22 -8.73 -21.92
CA MET A 202 7.68 -9.40 -23.15
C MET A 202 7.92 -10.91 -22.97
N SER A 203 8.03 -11.38 -21.73
CA SER A 203 8.12 -12.83 -21.45
C SER A 203 6.81 -13.56 -21.67
N ASN A 204 5.68 -12.86 -21.71
CA ASN A 204 4.38 -13.45 -22.03
C ASN A 204 4.18 -13.51 -23.55
N PRO A 205 4.02 -14.69 -24.17
CA PRO A 205 3.93 -14.78 -25.64
C PRO A 205 2.78 -13.96 -26.24
N ARG A 206 1.62 -13.91 -25.58
CA ARG A 206 0.45 -13.16 -26.06
C ARG A 206 0.70 -11.66 -25.96
N GLU A 207 1.19 -11.18 -24.83
CA GLU A 207 1.46 -9.76 -24.62
C GLU A 207 2.65 -9.28 -25.48
N LYS A 208 3.70 -10.11 -25.65
CA LYS A 208 4.81 -9.86 -26.57
C LYS A 208 4.33 -9.61 -28.00
N GLU A 209 3.47 -10.49 -28.53
CA GLU A 209 2.90 -10.30 -29.87
C GLU A 209 2.03 -9.05 -29.95
N MET A 210 1.25 -8.75 -28.90
CA MET A 210 0.49 -7.50 -28.84
C MET A 210 1.42 -6.28 -28.86
N LEU A 211 2.48 -6.26 -28.05
CA LEU A 211 3.47 -5.17 -27.95
C LEU A 211 4.18 -4.86 -29.28
N LYS A 212 4.31 -5.85 -30.17
CA LYS A 212 4.84 -5.65 -31.54
C LYS A 212 3.84 -4.96 -32.46
N THR A 213 2.55 -5.00 -32.15
CA THR A 213 1.53 -4.41 -33.03
C THR A 213 1.36 -2.92 -32.82
N SER A 214 1.39 -2.17 -33.93
CA SER A 214 1.12 -0.73 -33.88
C SER A 214 -0.23 -0.38 -33.25
N ARG A 215 -1.24 -1.26 -33.42
CA ARG A 215 -2.57 -1.11 -32.82
C ARG A 215 -2.53 -1.11 -31.29
N TYR A 216 -1.87 -2.09 -30.67
CA TYR A 216 -1.79 -2.15 -29.20
C TYR A 216 -0.94 -1.03 -28.62
N GLN A 217 0.19 -0.72 -29.26
CA GLN A 217 1.02 0.44 -28.90
C GLN A 217 0.23 1.76 -28.93
N TRP A 218 -0.68 1.94 -29.90
CA TRP A 218 -1.60 3.08 -29.93
C TRP A 218 -2.61 3.07 -28.79
N GLN A 219 -3.11 1.90 -28.39
CA GLN A 219 -3.99 1.79 -27.22
C GLN A 219 -3.27 2.13 -25.91
N LEU A 220 -2.02 1.67 -25.74
CA LEU A 220 -1.14 2.07 -24.63
C LEU A 220 -0.95 3.58 -24.63
N THR A 221 -0.57 4.15 -25.79
CA THR A 221 -0.40 5.60 -25.97
C THR A 221 -1.64 6.37 -25.53
N LYS A 222 -2.83 5.98 -25.98
CA LYS A 222 -4.08 6.66 -25.63
C LYS A 222 -4.42 6.55 -24.14
N SER A 223 -4.12 5.41 -23.52
CA SER A 223 -4.34 5.20 -22.09
C SER A 223 -3.41 6.08 -21.25
N ILE A 224 -2.13 6.17 -21.63
CA ILE A 224 -1.15 7.06 -21.00
C ILE A 224 -1.55 8.53 -21.20
N VAL A 225 -1.90 8.96 -22.42
CA VAL A 225 -2.35 10.35 -22.70
C VAL A 225 -3.56 10.70 -21.84
N ARG A 226 -4.55 9.83 -21.76
CA ARG A 226 -5.74 10.06 -20.93
C ARG A 226 -5.38 10.21 -19.46
N GLY A 227 -4.49 9.37 -18.93
CA GLY A 227 -4.03 9.51 -17.55
C GLY A 227 -3.23 10.80 -17.30
N ILE A 228 -2.45 11.27 -18.28
CA ILE A 228 -1.77 12.58 -18.20
C ILE A 228 -2.79 13.73 -18.21
N GLU A 229 -3.75 13.71 -19.15
CA GLU A 229 -4.84 14.69 -19.22
C GLU A 229 -5.64 14.73 -17.91
N GLU A 230 -5.97 13.57 -17.38
CA GLU A 230 -6.66 13.41 -16.11
C GLU A 230 -5.82 13.98 -14.97
N TYR A 231 -4.54 13.61 -14.83
CA TYR A 231 -3.65 14.15 -13.80
C TYR A 231 -3.61 15.69 -13.79
N PHE A 232 -3.50 16.31 -14.97
CA PHE A 232 -3.51 17.77 -15.10
C PHE A 232 -4.90 18.39 -14.91
N SER A 233 -5.98 17.61 -14.99
CA SER A 233 -7.36 18.05 -14.77
C SER A 233 -7.86 17.81 -13.33
N THR A 234 -7.35 16.78 -12.65
CA THR A 234 -7.80 16.30 -11.33
C THR A 234 -6.84 16.63 -10.19
N SER A 235 -5.89 17.54 -10.39
CA SER A 235 -5.04 18.13 -9.32
C SER A 235 -5.82 18.79 -8.17
N GLY A 236 -7.15 18.61 -8.09
CA GLY A 236 -8.03 18.96 -6.99
C GLY A 236 -8.65 17.81 -6.16
N ASN A 237 -8.68 16.54 -6.56
CA ASN A 237 -9.25 15.43 -5.73
C ASN A 237 -9.02 14.06 -6.39
N TYR A 238 -8.24 13.14 -5.78
CA TYR A 238 -8.18 11.74 -6.23
C TYR A 238 -7.92 10.76 -5.07
N ARG A 239 -8.56 9.58 -5.11
CA ARG A 239 -8.46 8.46 -4.14
C ARG A 239 -8.42 7.11 -4.88
N PRO A 240 -7.46 6.23 -4.60
CA PRO A 240 -7.39 4.93 -5.24
C PRO A 240 -7.99 3.79 -4.38
N ASN A 241 -8.65 2.86 -5.07
CA ASN A 241 -9.18 1.60 -4.54
C ASN A 241 -8.24 0.44 -4.91
N ARG A 242 -8.00 -0.50 -3.99
CA ARG A 242 -7.15 -1.69 -4.24
C ARG A 242 -7.66 -2.97 -3.55
N THR A 243 -7.59 -4.07 -4.31
CA THR A 243 -7.93 -5.47 -4.02
C THR A 243 -6.78 -6.24 -3.35
N THR A 244 -7.00 -7.51 -3.04
CA THR A 244 -6.40 -8.18 -1.86
C THR A 244 -6.21 -9.69 -2.07
N GLU A 245 -5.16 -10.32 -1.51
CA GLU A 245 -5.11 -11.77 -1.22
C GLU A 245 -4.09 -12.15 -0.12
N ASN A 246 -4.28 -13.34 0.47
CA ASN A 246 -4.02 -13.73 1.86
C ASN A 246 -2.68 -14.45 2.13
N PHE A 247 -2.21 -14.40 3.39
CA PHE A 247 -1.19 -15.30 3.94
C PHE A 247 -1.62 -15.96 5.25
N SER A 248 -1.23 -17.23 5.39
CA SER A 248 -1.38 -18.13 6.53
C SER A 248 -0.25 -17.98 7.55
N GLU A 249 -0.58 -18.09 8.84
CA GLU A 249 0.29 -17.89 10.00
C GLU A 249 1.23 -19.07 10.37
N GLY A 250 2.28 -18.74 11.13
CA GLY A 250 3.11 -19.66 11.94
C GLY A 250 4.22 -18.96 12.74
N LEU A 251 4.28 -19.20 14.06
CA LEU A 251 5.23 -18.72 15.11
C LEU A 251 6.73 -19.05 14.86
N PRO A 252 7.72 -18.46 15.59
CA PRO A 252 8.92 -17.85 15.01
C PRO A 252 10.09 -18.82 14.75
N GLY A 253 10.39 -19.02 13.47
CA GLY A 253 11.70 -19.42 12.97
C GLY A 253 12.38 -18.25 12.24
N ILE A 254 13.68 -18.37 11.94
CA ILE A 254 14.39 -17.38 11.11
C ILE A 254 13.77 -17.33 9.72
N LYS A 255 13.32 -16.16 9.29
CA LYS A 255 12.54 -15.98 8.07
C LYS A 255 13.47 -15.68 6.91
N VAL A 256 13.23 -16.28 5.74
CA VAL A 256 13.90 -15.90 4.50
C VAL A 256 12.84 -15.42 3.54
N TYR A 257 12.95 -14.16 3.13
CA TYR A 257 11.94 -13.47 2.34
C TYR A 257 12.25 -13.59 0.85
N PHE A 258 11.34 -14.19 0.11
CA PHE A 258 11.40 -14.35 -1.34
C PHE A 258 10.30 -13.52 -2.01
N PRO A 259 10.46 -13.10 -3.27
CA PRO A 259 9.36 -12.54 -4.01
C PRO A 259 8.22 -13.56 -4.11
N GLY A 260 7.01 -13.10 -3.82
CA GLY A 260 5.82 -13.92 -3.71
C GLY A 260 5.34 -14.51 -5.02
N SER A 261 4.43 -15.46 -4.91
CA SER A 261 3.86 -16.24 -6.04
C SER A 261 3.15 -15.41 -7.10
N LYS A 262 2.74 -14.18 -6.75
CA LYS A 262 2.11 -13.21 -7.66
C LYS A 262 3.06 -12.12 -8.14
N GLY A 263 4.30 -12.12 -7.65
CA GLY A 263 5.33 -11.14 -7.92
C GLY A 263 5.04 -9.74 -7.37
N GLU A 264 4.06 -9.54 -6.49
CA GLU A 264 3.69 -8.20 -5.98
C GLU A 264 4.32 -7.86 -4.63
N ASP A 265 4.46 -8.85 -3.75
CA ASP A 265 4.91 -8.69 -2.36
C ASP A 265 6.02 -9.68 -2.03
N LEU A 266 6.60 -9.55 -0.82
CA LEU A 266 7.52 -10.55 -0.26
C LEU A 266 6.78 -11.57 0.60
N GLU A 267 7.06 -12.84 0.37
CA GLU A 267 6.60 -13.95 1.20
C GLU A 267 7.79 -14.58 1.93
N CYS A 268 7.58 -15.11 3.13
CA CYS A 268 8.68 -15.75 3.88
C CYS A 268 8.56 -17.27 3.95
N GLU A 269 9.71 -17.93 3.96
CA GLU A 269 9.87 -19.30 4.45
C GLU A 269 10.59 -19.29 5.80
N GLN A 270 10.30 -20.28 6.64
CA GLN A 270 11.09 -20.51 7.85
C GLN A 270 12.30 -21.40 7.56
N LEU A 271 13.47 -20.95 7.97
CA LEU A 271 14.70 -21.73 7.88
C LEU A 271 14.75 -22.80 8.99
N GLN A 272 14.41 -24.04 8.65
CA GLN A 272 14.49 -25.17 9.58
C GLN A 272 15.90 -25.81 9.53
N THR A 273 16.87 -25.30 10.28
CA THR A 273 18.15 -26.02 10.45
C THR A 273 18.55 -26.20 11.91
N LYS A 274 18.96 -27.43 12.28
CA LYS A 274 19.37 -27.81 13.65
C LYS A 274 20.55 -26.99 14.20
N LYS A 275 21.40 -26.44 13.31
CA LYS A 275 22.61 -25.68 13.66
C LYS A 275 22.31 -24.22 14.03
N VAL A 276 21.22 -23.66 13.51
CA VAL A 276 20.79 -22.26 13.64
C VAL A 276 19.81 -22.07 14.80
N LEU A 277 18.99 -23.08 15.11
CA LEU A 277 18.07 -23.09 16.25
C LEU A 277 18.76 -23.00 17.64
N LEU A 278 20.10 -23.12 17.69
CA LEU A 278 20.89 -23.11 18.92
C LEU A 278 21.64 -21.79 19.18
N SER A 279 21.69 -20.85 18.22
CA SER A 279 22.40 -19.57 18.40
C SER A 279 21.44 -18.43 18.73
N LYS A 280 21.50 -17.91 19.96
CA LYS A 280 20.80 -16.67 20.35
C LYS A 280 21.51 -15.38 19.88
N ASN A 281 22.75 -15.49 19.40
CA ASN A 281 23.53 -14.34 18.92
C ASN A 281 23.65 -14.38 17.40
N VAL A 282 23.53 -13.22 16.77
CA VAL A 282 23.77 -13.03 15.34
C VAL A 282 25.25 -13.27 15.06
N THR A 283 25.57 -14.32 14.32
CA THR A 283 26.95 -14.61 13.89
C THR A 283 27.11 -14.40 12.38
N LYS A 284 28.36 -14.20 11.93
CA LYS A 284 28.70 -14.10 10.51
C LYS A 284 28.23 -15.34 9.73
N GLU A 285 28.29 -16.51 10.35
CA GLU A 285 27.84 -17.79 9.78
C GLU A 285 26.33 -17.82 9.59
N LEU A 286 25.57 -17.23 10.51
CA LEU A 286 24.12 -17.16 10.41
C LEU A 286 23.67 -16.25 9.26
N VAL A 287 24.27 -15.06 9.17
CA VAL A 287 24.03 -14.13 8.06
C VAL A 287 24.41 -14.76 6.73
N PHE A 288 25.56 -15.44 6.67
CA PHE A 288 25.96 -16.21 5.50
C PHE A 288 24.92 -17.26 5.11
N GLU A 289 24.41 -18.03 6.07
CA GLU A 289 23.44 -19.09 5.79
C GLU A 289 22.14 -18.54 5.19
N VAL A 290 21.60 -17.44 5.71
CA VAL A 290 20.35 -16.85 5.18
C VAL A 290 20.54 -16.19 3.81
N VAL A 291 21.68 -15.55 3.56
CA VAL A 291 22.00 -14.98 2.24
C VAL A 291 22.26 -16.10 1.24
N ALA A 292 22.99 -17.16 1.63
CA ALA A 292 23.19 -18.34 0.81
C ALA A 292 21.87 -19.06 0.53
N ARG A 293 20.92 -19.02 1.47
CA ARG A 293 19.57 -19.55 1.31
C ARG A 293 18.77 -18.72 0.29
N LEU A 294 18.89 -17.39 0.29
CA LEU A 294 18.28 -16.52 -0.72
C LEU A 294 18.78 -16.83 -2.13
N ILE A 295 20.10 -17.01 -2.29
CA ILE A 295 20.72 -17.36 -3.58
C ILE A 295 20.27 -18.74 -4.05
N ARG A 296 20.25 -19.73 -3.15
CA ARG A 296 19.78 -21.10 -3.48
C ARG A 296 18.32 -21.15 -3.92
N GLY A 297 17.51 -20.18 -3.51
CA GLY A 297 16.10 -20.07 -3.91
C GLY A 297 15.14 -20.93 -3.11
N PRO A 298 13.86 -20.55 -3.02
CA PRO A 298 12.87 -21.07 -2.04
C PRO A 298 12.62 -22.60 -2.14
N GLN A 299 12.16 -23.21 -1.05
CA GLN A 299 11.74 -24.62 -1.01
C GLN A 299 10.34 -24.76 -1.63
N ARG A 300 9.49 -23.77 -1.34
CA ARG A 300 8.21 -23.53 -1.98
C ARG A 300 8.43 -23.17 -3.44
N ARG A 301 7.90 -24.00 -4.33
CA ARG A 301 8.07 -23.85 -5.78
C ARG A 301 7.28 -22.69 -6.38
N ASP A 302 6.32 -22.16 -5.64
CA ASP A 302 5.52 -21.01 -6.03
C ASP A 302 6.24 -19.68 -5.78
N LEU A 303 7.27 -19.65 -4.94
CA LEU A 303 8.08 -18.46 -4.65
C LEU A 303 9.23 -18.27 -5.65
N TRP A 304 9.68 -17.03 -5.83
CA TRP A 304 10.70 -16.73 -6.84
C TRP A 304 12.11 -16.76 -6.24
N VAL A 305 13.11 -17.14 -7.05
CA VAL A 305 14.54 -16.96 -6.68
C VAL A 305 14.95 -15.51 -6.99
N PRO A 306 15.31 -14.68 -6.01
CA PRO A 306 15.62 -13.27 -6.26
C PRO A 306 16.93 -13.05 -7.04
N PHE A 307 17.85 -14.02 -7.04
CA PHE A 307 19.19 -13.87 -7.60
C PHE A 307 19.51 -14.93 -8.66
N ASP A 308 20.55 -14.68 -9.46
CA ASP A 308 21.14 -15.67 -10.35
C ASP A 308 21.72 -16.85 -9.51
N PRO A 309 21.38 -18.12 -9.78
CA PRO A 309 21.90 -19.26 -9.04
C PRO A 309 23.43 -19.40 -9.07
N GLU A 310 24.11 -18.81 -10.05
CA GLU A 310 25.57 -18.78 -10.15
C GLU A 310 26.21 -17.71 -9.25
N THR A 311 25.40 -16.85 -8.64
CA THR A 311 25.88 -15.83 -7.68
C THR A 311 26.61 -16.49 -6.53
N LYS A 312 27.85 -16.06 -6.26
CA LYS A 312 28.64 -16.53 -5.12
C LYS A 312 28.78 -15.43 -4.09
N ILE A 313 28.69 -15.81 -2.83
CA ILE A 313 29.11 -14.96 -1.71
C ILE A 313 30.62 -15.12 -1.57
N ARG A 314 31.37 -14.06 -1.84
CA ARG A 314 32.82 -14.01 -1.67
C ARG A 314 33.18 -13.73 -0.23
N HIS A 315 32.50 -12.76 0.38
CA HIS A 315 32.78 -12.33 1.74
C HIS A 315 31.55 -11.71 2.41
N ILE A 316 31.48 -11.81 3.75
CA ILE A 316 30.49 -11.11 4.58
C ILE A 316 31.18 -10.51 5.79
N VAL A 317 30.86 -9.26 6.12
CA VAL A 317 31.30 -8.60 7.37
C VAL A 317 30.12 -7.91 8.01
N LEU A 318 30.06 -7.93 9.34
CA LEU A 318 29.19 -7.05 10.12
C LEU A 318 30.06 -5.93 10.70
N ILE A 319 29.82 -4.70 10.28
CA ILE A 319 30.53 -3.50 10.75
C ILE A 319 29.48 -2.52 11.24
N ASP A 320 29.53 -2.17 12.53
CA ASP A 320 28.66 -1.16 13.14
C ASP A 320 27.17 -1.34 12.80
N GLY A 321 26.66 -2.58 12.85
CA GLY A 321 25.26 -2.91 12.55
C GLY A 321 24.87 -2.92 11.07
N VAL A 322 25.83 -2.77 10.15
CA VAL A 322 25.65 -2.97 8.71
C VAL A 322 26.30 -4.26 8.27
N VAL A 323 25.55 -5.09 7.54
CA VAL A 323 26.11 -6.27 6.88
C VAL A 323 26.63 -5.87 5.51
N GLU A 324 27.94 -5.90 5.32
CA GLU A 324 28.56 -5.83 4.00
C GLU A 324 28.60 -7.23 3.38
N VAL A 325 28.02 -7.41 2.19
CA VAL A 325 28.08 -8.67 1.43
C VAL A 325 28.79 -8.44 0.10
N ASP A 326 29.91 -9.12 -0.11
CA ASP A 326 30.65 -9.14 -1.37
C ASP A 326 30.19 -10.33 -2.21
N PHE A 327 29.62 -10.03 -3.38
CA PHE A 327 29.13 -11.02 -4.33
C PHE A 327 30.05 -11.15 -5.55
N SER A 328 29.87 -12.23 -6.31
CA SER A 328 30.41 -12.35 -7.66
C SER A 328 29.60 -11.51 -8.68
N PRO A 329 30.15 -11.20 -9.88
CA PRO A 329 29.48 -10.36 -10.88
C PRO A 329 28.09 -10.83 -11.31
N GLU A 330 27.82 -12.13 -11.21
CA GLU A 330 26.52 -12.76 -11.51
C GLU A 330 25.37 -12.18 -10.68
N PHE A 331 25.65 -11.58 -9.52
CA PHE A 331 24.65 -10.86 -8.71
C PHE A 331 23.88 -9.80 -9.51
N THR A 332 24.54 -9.17 -10.49
CA THR A 332 23.92 -8.14 -11.33
C THR A 332 23.01 -8.69 -12.42
N ARG A 333 23.02 -10.01 -12.66
CA ARG A 333 22.21 -10.68 -13.68
C ARG A 333 20.87 -11.10 -13.11
N VAL A 334 20.17 -10.18 -12.42
CA VAL A 334 18.87 -10.50 -11.84
C VAL A 334 17.91 -10.87 -12.99
N PRO A 335 17.34 -12.09 -12.98
CA PRO A 335 16.47 -12.52 -14.05
C PRO A 335 15.14 -11.77 -14.00
N GLY A 336 14.90 -10.85 -14.95
CA GLY A 336 13.64 -10.13 -15.12
C GLY A 336 13.81 -8.69 -15.58
N GLY A 337 12.77 -7.86 -15.42
CA GLY A 337 12.84 -6.41 -15.60
C GLY A 337 13.00 -5.64 -14.27
N SER A 338 12.86 -4.32 -14.32
CA SER A 338 13.11 -3.40 -13.20
C SER A 338 12.40 -3.80 -11.89
N PHE A 339 11.19 -4.35 -12.00
CA PHE A 339 10.42 -4.82 -10.84
C PHE A 339 11.05 -6.03 -10.13
N ALA A 340 11.65 -6.95 -10.90
CA ALA A 340 12.36 -8.09 -10.34
C ALA A 340 13.62 -7.63 -9.57
N GLU A 341 14.30 -6.60 -10.08
CA GLU A 341 15.43 -5.96 -9.40
C GLU A 341 15.01 -5.41 -8.03
N LEU A 342 13.85 -4.75 -7.95
CA LEU A 342 13.31 -4.18 -6.70
C LEU A 342 13.01 -5.25 -5.67
N LEU A 343 12.31 -6.31 -6.08
CA LEU A 343 11.95 -7.40 -5.17
C LEU A 343 13.18 -8.17 -4.70
N ALA A 344 14.19 -8.33 -5.55
CA ALA A 344 15.45 -8.97 -5.17
C ALA A 344 16.16 -8.21 -4.05
N ILE A 345 16.26 -6.89 -4.16
CA ILE A 345 16.86 -6.04 -3.12
C ILE A 345 16.02 -6.04 -1.84
N LYS A 346 14.70 -5.88 -1.94
CA LYS A 346 13.80 -5.94 -0.77
C LYS A 346 13.91 -7.29 -0.05
N SER A 347 14.01 -8.40 -0.79
CA SER A 347 14.23 -9.75 -0.25
C SER A 347 15.50 -9.85 0.59
N LEU A 348 16.62 -9.33 0.08
CA LEU A 348 17.90 -9.33 0.78
C LEU A 348 17.85 -8.49 2.05
N VAL A 349 17.41 -7.23 1.92
CA VAL A 349 17.35 -6.29 3.04
C VAL A 349 16.45 -6.84 4.15
N LYS A 350 15.20 -7.21 3.82
CA LYS A 350 14.23 -7.71 4.82
C LYS A 350 14.69 -9.01 5.50
N THR A 351 15.39 -9.89 4.78
CA THR A 351 15.95 -11.12 5.35
C THR A 351 17.13 -10.83 6.28
N VAL A 352 18.00 -9.88 5.94
CA VAL A 352 19.21 -9.65 6.73
C VAL A 352 18.94 -8.74 7.93
N THR A 353 18.09 -7.73 7.79
CA THR A 353 17.77 -6.78 8.87
C THR A 353 16.68 -7.28 9.82
N GLN A 354 16.27 -8.55 9.73
CA GLN A 354 15.37 -9.18 10.71
C GLN A 354 16.08 -9.43 12.05
N PHE A 355 17.41 -9.43 12.04
CA PHE A 355 18.24 -9.78 13.18
C PHE A 355 18.53 -8.55 14.05
N GLU A 356 18.39 -8.70 15.36
CA GLU A 356 18.69 -7.64 16.33
C GLU A 356 20.14 -7.14 16.16
N GLY A 357 20.31 -5.82 16.14
CA GLY A 357 21.60 -5.17 15.93
C GLY A 357 22.04 -5.03 14.46
N ILE A 358 21.27 -5.54 13.49
CA ILE A 358 21.50 -5.29 12.06
C ILE A 358 20.43 -4.34 11.52
N TYR A 359 20.83 -3.14 11.07
CA TYR A 359 19.90 -2.14 10.53
C TYR A 359 20.04 -1.92 9.02
N GLY A 360 21.07 -2.48 8.37
CA GLY A 360 21.27 -2.27 6.94
C GLY A 360 22.18 -3.28 6.28
N VAL A 361 22.16 -3.25 4.94
CA VAL A 361 22.97 -4.09 4.05
C VAL A 361 23.74 -3.20 3.08
N LYS A 362 25.04 -3.44 2.93
CA LYS A 362 25.87 -2.83 1.88
C LYS A 362 26.32 -3.91 0.92
N ILE A 363 26.29 -3.61 -0.37
CA ILE A 363 26.57 -4.59 -1.42
C ILE A 363 27.90 -4.24 -2.10
N LEU A 364 28.80 -5.22 -2.17
CA LEU A 364 30.03 -5.16 -2.94
C LEU A 364 29.98 -6.19 -4.07
N ILE A 365 30.66 -5.89 -5.18
CA ILE A 365 30.89 -6.83 -6.29
C ILE A 365 32.40 -6.87 -6.54
N GLU A 366 32.99 -8.04 -6.31
CA GLU A 366 34.44 -8.27 -6.40
C GLU A 366 35.26 -7.27 -5.58
N GLY A 367 34.81 -6.98 -4.35
CA GLY A 367 35.47 -6.08 -3.42
C GLY A 367 35.34 -4.59 -3.76
N ARG A 368 34.51 -4.23 -4.75
CA ARG A 368 34.19 -2.84 -5.08
C ARG A 368 32.74 -2.55 -4.71
N GLU A 369 32.45 -1.33 -4.28
CA GLU A 369 31.07 -0.92 -4.00
C GLU A 369 30.21 -1.10 -5.26
N ALA A 370 29.11 -1.84 -5.10
CA ALA A 370 28.14 -1.98 -6.18
C ALA A 370 27.46 -0.63 -6.36
N GLU A 371 27.53 -0.06 -7.56
CA GLU A 371 26.92 1.25 -7.79
C GLU A 371 25.46 1.11 -8.22
N LEU A 372 25.14 0.13 -9.06
CA LEU A 372 23.81 -0.05 -9.65
C LEU A 372 23.48 -1.53 -9.80
N LEU A 373 22.18 -1.84 -9.69
CA LEU A 373 21.57 -3.07 -10.17
C LEU A 373 20.45 -2.70 -11.13
N GLY A 374 20.73 -2.79 -12.44
CA GLY A 374 19.86 -2.30 -13.49
C GLY A 374 19.50 -0.82 -13.29
N HIS A 375 18.30 -0.56 -12.78
CA HIS A 375 17.82 0.78 -12.49
C HIS A 375 18.02 1.20 -11.03
N LEU A 376 18.25 0.29 -10.09
CA LEU A 376 18.38 0.60 -8.66
C LEU A 376 19.79 1.05 -8.30
N ASP A 377 19.90 1.85 -7.23
CA ASP A 377 21.18 2.30 -6.68
C ASP A 377 21.58 1.49 -5.47
N LEU A 378 22.79 0.96 -5.55
CA LEU A 378 23.37 0.12 -4.52
C LEU A 378 24.55 0.82 -3.80
N SER A 379 24.86 2.07 -4.17
CA SER A 379 26.02 2.81 -3.63
C SER A 379 25.86 3.21 -2.16
N LYS A 380 24.66 3.08 -1.60
CA LYS A 380 24.35 3.40 -0.21
C LYS A 380 24.07 2.14 0.60
N VAL A 381 24.16 2.26 1.91
CA VAL A 381 23.62 1.26 2.83
C VAL A 381 22.11 1.18 2.63
N LEU A 382 21.62 -0.01 2.31
CA LEU A 382 20.22 -0.32 2.08
C LEU A 382 19.58 -0.72 3.40
N THR A 383 18.53 -0.02 3.82
CA THR A 383 17.81 -0.26 5.08
C THR A 383 16.36 -0.67 4.78
N PRO A 384 15.68 -1.41 5.69
CA PRO A 384 14.24 -1.61 5.58
C PRO A 384 13.53 -0.26 5.61
N GLU A 385 12.40 -0.13 4.89
CA GLU A 385 11.53 1.05 5.04
C GLU A 385 11.01 1.08 6.49
N VAL A 386 11.45 2.05 7.29
CA VAL A 386 10.96 2.26 8.66
C VAL A 386 9.73 3.17 8.59
N PRO A 387 8.56 2.76 9.13
CA PRO A 387 7.40 3.63 9.19
C PRO A 387 7.72 4.87 10.03
N LYS A 388 7.23 6.03 9.63
CA LYS A 388 7.43 7.30 10.36
C LYS A 388 6.70 7.30 11.70
N ALA A 389 5.58 6.58 11.77
CA ALA A 389 4.79 6.36 12.97
C ALA A 389 3.88 5.14 12.77
N VAL A 390 3.27 4.65 13.85
CA VAL A 390 2.26 3.58 13.79
C VAL A 390 0.91 4.04 14.36
N ILE A 391 -0.18 3.48 13.88
CA ILE A 391 -1.53 3.71 14.42
C ILE A 391 -2.24 2.38 14.65
N ALA A 392 -2.84 2.20 15.83
CA ALA A 392 -3.85 1.16 16.03
C ALA A 392 -5.25 1.76 15.89
N LEU A 393 -6.09 1.12 15.07
CA LEU A 393 -7.51 1.48 14.93
C LEU A 393 -8.37 0.39 15.56
N VAL A 394 -9.23 0.80 16.48
CA VAL A 394 -10.14 -0.07 17.21
C VAL A 394 -11.58 0.23 16.82
N ILE A 395 -12.34 -0.82 16.54
CA ILE A 395 -13.74 -0.73 16.15
C ILE A 395 -14.62 -1.37 17.22
N ASP A 396 -15.32 -0.51 17.95
CA ASP A 396 -16.23 -0.88 19.02
C ASP A 396 -17.61 -1.33 18.47
N ASP A 397 -18.37 -2.05 19.30
CA ASP A 397 -19.75 -2.49 19.07
C ASP A 397 -19.98 -3.51 17.95
N LEU A 398 -18.98 -4.31 17.54
CA LEU A 398 -19.08 -5.14 16.33
C LEU A 398 -20.27 -6.13 16.30
N ALA A 399 -20.74 -6.61 17.46
CA ALA A 399 -21.94 -7.46 17.56
C ALA A 399 -23.23 -6.70 17.89
N GLY A 400 -23.14 -5.44 18.34
CA GLY A 400 -24.27 -4.60 18.72
C GLY A 400 -24.92 -3.82 17.55
N GLY A 401 -24.23 -3.72 16.40
CA GLY A 401 -24.71 -2.95 15.25
C GLY A 401 -24.32 -3.51 13.88
N GLU A 402 -25.30 -3.65 12.98
CA GLU A 402 -25.03 -4.15 11.62
C GLU A 402 -24.46 -3.09 10.67
N THR A 403 -24.84 -1.83 10.85
CA THR A 403 -24.47 -0.74 9.96
C THR A 403 -22.98 -0.40 10.11
N GLY A 404 -22.23 -0.42 9.01
CA GLY A 404 -20.79 -0.19 9.00
C GLY A 404 -19.94 -1.44 9.26
N ARG A 405 -20.51 -2.49 9.86
CA ARG A 405 -19.78 -3.75 10.16
C ARG A 405 -19.28 -4.44 8.90
N LYS A 406 -20.15 -4.58 7.89
CA LYS A 406 -19.79 -5.25 6.63
C LYS A 406 -18.63 -4.54 5.95
N GLU A 407 -18.65 -3.21 5.97
CA GLU A 407 -17.62 -2.34 5.43
C GLU A 407 -16.30 -2.49 6.20
N ILE A 408 -16.31 -2.44 7.54
CA ILE A 408 -15.10 -2.67 8.36
C ILE A 408 -14.49 -4.04 8.07
N MET A 409 -15.33 -5.08 8.00
CA MET A 409 -14.89 -6.45 7.72
C MET A 409 -14.37 -6.65 6.29
N THR A 410 -14.38 -5.63 5.43
CA THR A 410 -13.69 -5.65 4.12
C THR A 410 -12.24 -5.18 4.18
N ILE A 411 -11.85 -4.46 5.24
CA ILE A 411 -10.52 -3.85 5.38
C ILE A 411 -9.48 -4.96 5.62
N ARG A 412 -8.48 -5.09 4.75
CA ARG A 412 -7.38 -6.07 4.93
C ARG A 412 -6.11 -5.41 5.44
N ARG A 413 -6.25 -4.69 6.55
CA ARG A 413 -5.19 -4.05 7.33
C ARG A 413 -5.37 -4.42 8.79
N PRO A 414 -4.29 -4.34 9.61
CA PRO A 414 -4.40 -4.53 11.04
C PRO A 414 -5.47 -3.60 11.62
N LEU A 415 -6.48 -4.20 12.23
CA LEU A 415 -7.52 -3.55 13.01
C LEU A 415 -7.81 -4.42 14.23
N THR A 416 -8.11 -3.77 15.34
CA THR A 416 -8.60 -4.44 16.55
C THR A 416 -10.11 -4.28 16.58
N LEU A 417 -10.83 -5.40 16.63
CA LEU A 417 -12.29 -5.40 16.62
C LEU A 417 -12.81 -5.79 18.00
N ALA A 418 -13.49 -4.85 18.64
CA ALA A 418 -14.06 -5.02 19.96
C ALA A 418 -15.51 -5.54 19.84
N VAL A 419 -15.73 -6.75 20.34
CA VAL A 419 -16.99 -7.48 20.19
C VAL A 419 -17.77 -7.42 21.50
N MET A 420 -19.01 -6.94 21.42
CA MET A 420 -19.96 -6.96 22.55
C MET A 420 -20.34 -8.40 22.90
N PRO A 421 -20.24 -8.84 24.16
CA PRO A 421 -20.65 -10.18 24.59
C PRO A 421 -22.19 -10.27 24.80
N GLY A 422 -22.69 -11.49 24.98
CA GLY A 422 -24.05 -11.83 25.38
C GLY A 422 -25.11 -11.61 24.31
N LEU A 423 -24.74 -11.33 23.06
CA LEU A 423 -25.66 -11.19 21.93
C LEU A 423 -25.67 -12.48 21.10
N GLU A 424 -26.79 -12.76 20.42
CA GLU A 424 -26.98 -13.99 19.64
C GLU A 424 -25.86 -14.25 18.61
N SER A 425 -25.23 -13.18 18.09
CA SER A 425 -24.19 -13.26 17.07
C SER A 425 -22.76 -13.04 17.58
N SER A 426 -22.54 -12.78 18.88
CA SER A 426 -21.25 -12.42 19.47
C SER A 426 -20.15 -13.46 19.18
N THR A 427 -20.40 -14.72 19.58
CA THR A 427 -19.46 -15.83 19.35
C THR A 427 -19.08 -15.99 17.88
N GLU A 428 -20.07 -15.95 16.96
CA GLU A 428 -19.80 -16.17 15.53
C GLU A 428 -19.05 -14.99 14.90
N ILE A 429 -19.39 -13.76 15.30
CA ILE A 429 -18.70 -12.55 14.85
C ILE A 429 -17.25 -12.52 15.32
N ALA A 430 -16.98 -12.89 16.58
CA ALA A 430 -15.62 -12.98 17.12
C ALA A 430 -14.78 -14.02 16.36
N ARG A 431 -15.35 -15.22 16.11
CA ARG A 431 -14.67 -16.26 15.30
C ARG A 431 -14.43 -15.81 13.87
N GLU A 432 -15.39 -15.15 13.24
CA GLU A 432 -15.24 -14.61 11.89
C GLU A 432 -14.15 -13.52 11.84
N ALA A 433 -14.14 -12.61 12.82
CA ALA A 433 -13.12 -11.58 12.93
C ALA A 433 -11.71 -12.18 13.05
N TYR A 434 -11.53 -13.12 13.98
CA TYR A 434 -10.27 -13.85 14.14
C TYR A 434 -9.87 -14.61 12.86
N ARG A 435 -10.80 -15.34 12.22
CA ARG A 435 -10.54 -16.06 10.96
C ARG A 435 -10.15 -15.14 9.80
N ARG A 436 -10.53 -13.86 9.84
CA ARG A 436 -10.14 -12.85 8.85
C ARG A 436 -8.80 -12.18 9.16
N GLY A 437 -8.15 -12.54 10.27
CA GLY A 437 -6.88 -11.98 10.69
C GLY A 437 -6.99 -10.63 11.39
N TYR A 438 -8.14 -10.32 12.00
CA TYR A 438 -8.26 -9.18 12.90
C TYR A 438 -7.87 -9.60 14.32
N GLU A 439 -7.33 -8.64 15.09
CA GLU A 439 -7.22 -8.81 16.53
C GLU A 439 -8.62 -8.65 17.15
N VAL A 440 -8.98 -9.52 18.08
CA VAL A 440 -10.29 -9.51 18.73
C VAL A 440 -10.13 -9.04 20.16
N PHE A 441 -10.95 -8.07 20.57
CA PHE A 441 -11.05 -7.64 21.97
C PHE A 441 -12.46 -7.92 22.49
N LEU A 442 -12.55 -8.26 23.77
CA LEU A 442 -13.82 -8.24 24.49
C LEU A 442 -14.23 -6.78 24.75
N HIS A 443 -15.36 -6.35 24.20
CA HIS A 443 -15.94 -5.04 24.48
C HIS A 443 -16.82 -5.11 25.73
N LEU A 444 -16.22 -4.98 26.92
CA LEU A 444 -16.82 -5.31 28.20
C LEU A 444 -17.89 -4.28 28.62
N PRO A 445 -19.18 -4.67 28.73
CA PRO A 445 -20.28 -3.83 29.20
C PRO A 445 -20.08 -3.28 30.62
N MET A 446 -19.98 -1.95 30.79
CA MET A 446 -19.80 -1.32 32.10
C MET A 446 -20.64 -0.06 32.30
N GLU A 447 -21.13 0.14 33.53
CA GLU A 447 -22.03 1.26 33.86
C GLU A 447 -21.37 2.65 33.62
N PRO A 448 -22.01 3.53 32.81
CA PRO A 448 -21.61 4.92 32.70
C PRO A 448 -22.22 5.81 33.80
N GLU A 449 -21.66 7.00 34.00
CA GLU A 449 -22.31 8.06 34.80
C GLU A 449 -23.58 8.59 34.13
N VAL A 450 -23.58 8.66 32.79
CA VAL A 450 -24.71 9.13 31.97
C VAL A 450 -24.89 8.20 30.78
N GLY A 451 -26.10 7.68 30.59
CA GLY A 451 -26.43 6.78 29.48
C GLY A 451 -27.82 6.18 29.65
N ARG A 452 -28.38 5.64 28.56
CA ARG A 452 -29.64 4.89 28.63
C ARG A 452 -29.37 3.44 29.03
N PRO A 453 -30.24 2.80 29.84
CA PRO A 453 -30.06 1.40 30.20
C PRO A 453 -29.96 0.47 28.97
N GLU A 454 -30.67 0.78 27.89
CA GLU A 454 -30.64 0.00 26.64
C GLU A 454 -29.27 -0.02 25.95
N TRP A 455 -28.38 0.93 26.26
CA TRP A 455 -27.04 1.02 25.65
C TRP A 455 -26.03 0.12 26.33
N LEU A 456 -26.25 -0.29 27.59
CA LEU A 456 -25.27 -1.04 28.38
C LEU A 456 -24.89 -2.38 27.73
N GLY A 457 -25.84 -3.05 27.08
CA GLY A 457 -25.69 -4.44 26.68
C GLY A 457 -25.94 -5.45 27.81
N PRO A 458 -26.08 -6.74 27.48
CA PRO A 458 -26.32 -7.80 28.46
C PRO A 458 -25.09 -8.02 29.36
N GLY A 459 -25.32 -8.50 30.58
CA GLY A 459 -24.22 -8.87 31.50
C GLY A 459 -23.44 -7.70 32.12
N ALA A 460 -23.86 -6.45 31.91
CA ALA A 460 -23.10 -5.28 32.32
C ALA A 460 -22.69 -5.25 33.80
N ILE A 461 -21.42 -4.91 34.03
CA ILE A 461 -20.89 -4.65 35.37
C ILE A 461 -21.40 -3.29 35.81
N THR A 462 -22.18 -3.27 36.89
CA THR A 462 -22.74 -2.05 37.48
C THR A 462 -22.26 -1.86 38.90
N THR A 463 -22.49 -0.67 39.44
CA THR A 463 -22.24 -0.37 40.85
C THR A 463 -23.06 -1.22 41.82
N ALA A 464 -24.11 -1.91 41.34
CA ALA A 464 -24.87 -2.89 42.11
C ALA A 464 -24.31 -4.31 42.00
N THR A 465 -23.37 -4.58 41.08
CA THR A 465 -22.76 -5.90 40.89
C THR A 465 -21.83 -6.21 42.07
N PRO A 466 -22.05 -7.33 42.81
CA PRO A 466 -21.15 -7.76 43.87
C PRO A 466 -19.74 -8.04 43.33
N LEU A 467 -18.69 -7.68 44.08
CA LEU A 467 -17.29 -7.81 43.63
C LEU A 467 -16.92 -9.25 43.26
N GLU A 468 -17.39 -10.22 44.06
CA GLU A 468 -17.16 -11.64 43.85
C GLU A 468 -17.80 -12.20 42.55
N LYS A 469 -18.77 -11.46 41.97
CA LYS A 469 -19.43 -11.82 40.71
C LYS A 469 -18.75 -11.25 39.48
N ILE A 470 -17.90 -10.22 39.62
CA ILE A 470 -17.22 -9.59 38.48
C ILE A 470 -16.36 -10.61 37.72
N ARG A 471 -15.63 -11.45 38.45
CA ARG A 471 -14.81 -12.50 37.84
C ARG A 471 -15.64 -13.46 36.97
N GLU A 472 -16.78 -13.90 37.49
CA GLU A 472 -17.69 -14.82 36.78
C GLU A 472 -18.18 -14.18 35.49
N ILE A 473 -18.63 -12.92 35.55
CA ILE A 473 -19.10 -12.15 34.39
C ILE A 473 -18.01 -12.05 33.33
N VAL A 474 -16.80 -11.58 33.68
CA VAL A 474 -15.71 -11.39 32.71
C VAL A 474 -15.31 -12.72 32.05
N LEU A 475 -15.25 -13.82 32.81
CA LEU A 475 -14.92 -15.13 32.26
C LEU A 475 -16.03 -15.68 31.34
N THR A 476 -17.30 -15.44 31.67
CA THR A 476 -18.43 -15.78 30.80
C THR A 476 -18.38 -14.98 29.51
N ASP A 477 -18.13 -13.67 29.59
CA ASP A 477 -18.04 -12.81 28.42
C ASP A 477 -16.86 -13.18 27.51
N LEU A 478 -15.71 -13.58 28.08
CA LEU A 478 -14.56 -14.10 27.33
C LEU A 478 -14.84 -15.44 26.64
N GLN A 479 -15.73 -16.27 27.20
CA GLN A 479 -16.15 -17.50 26.52
C GLN A 479 -17.04 -17.20 25.30
N ASP A 480 -17.86 -16.16 25.40
CA ASP A 480 -18.72 -15.71 24.30
C ASP A 480 -17.97 -14.88 23.25
N VAL A 481 -16.81 -14.31 23.60
CA VAL A 481 -15.89 -13.64 22.67
C VAL A 481 -14.58 -14.44 22.56
N PRO A 482 -14.59 -15.61 21.89
CA PRO A 482 -13.41 -16.44 21.75
C PRO A 482 -12.30 -15.71 20.97
N HIS A 483 -11.05 -16.09 21.27
CA HIS A 483 -9.84 -15.50 20.67
C HIS A 483 -9.55 -14.05 21.08
N ALA A 484 -10.21 -13.54 22.12
CA ALA A 484 -9.90 -12.22 22.67
C ALA A 484 -8.42 -12.13 23.10
N ALA A 485 -7.69 -11.19 22.52
CA ALA A 485 -6.31 -10.82 22.90
C ALA A 485 -6.29 -9.72 23.99
N GLY A 486 -7.42 -9.04 24.19
CA GLY A 486 -7.56 -8.00 25.18
C GLY A 486 -9.01 -7.69 25.54
N ILE A 487 -9.17 -6.73 26.44
CA ILE A 487 -10.43 -6.17 26.93
C ILE A 487 -10.40 -4.68 26.65
N ASN A 488 -11.48 -4.12 26.10
CA ASN A 488 -11.74 -2.68 26.16
C ASN A 488 -13.12 -2.42 26.77
N ASN A 489 -13.28 -1.27 27.42
CA ASN A 489 -14.53 -0.93 28.08
C ASN A 489 -15.59 -0.38 27.11
N HIS A 490 -16.76 -1.02 27.11
CA HIS A 490 -17.98 -0.40 26.58
C HIS A 490 -18.53 0.54 27.65
N MET A 491 -18.59 1.83 27.33
CA MET A 491 -18.99 2.88 28.27
C MET A 491 -18.12 2.89 29.55
N GLY A 492 -18.70 2.59 30.72
CA GLY A 492 -17.95 2.33 31.94
C GLY A 492 -17.44 3.53 32.72
N SER A 493 -17.84 4.77 32.39
CA SER A 493 -17.31 5.97 33.08
C SER A 493 -17.54 6.00 34.59
N LYS A 494 -18.50 5.21 35.12
CA LYS A 494 -18.71 5.06 36.57
C LYS A 494 -17.85 3.93 37.14
N ILE A 495 -17.69 2.82 36.41
CA ILE A 495 -16.93 1.64 36.85
C ILE A 495 -15.43 1.87 36.77
N THR A 496 -14.93 2.56 35.74
CA THR A 496 -13.50 2.84 35.59
C THR A 496 -12.95 3.76 36.69
N LYS A 497 -13.81 4.41 37.49
CA LYS A 497 -13.45 5.17 38.70
C LYS A 497 -13.44 4.32 39.99
N ARG A 498 -13.94 3.08 39.94
CA ARG A 498 -14.10 2.20 41.10
C ARG A 498 -12.94 1.22 41.17
N GLU A 499 -11.99 1.54 42.05
CA GLU A 499 -10.77 0.76 42.21
C GLU A 499 -11.01 -0.72 42.51
N GLU A 500 -11.91 -1.03 43.45
CA GLU A 500 -12.20 -2.42 43.84
C GLU A 500 -12.72 -3.24 42.66
N MET A 501 -13.62 -2.67 41.85
CA MET A 501 -14.21 -3.33 40.68
C MET A 501 -13.17 -3.50 39.56
N MET A 502 -12.42 -2.45 39.24
CA MET A 502 -11.37 -2.52 38.23
C MET A 502 -10.28 -3.52 38.61
N ARG A 503 -9.91 -3.63 39.89
CA ARG A 503 -8.95 -4.65 40.34
C ARG A 503 -9.43 -6.07 40.06
N GLU A 504 -10.72 -6.38 40.23
CA GLU A 504 -11.25 -7.71 39.88
C GLU A 504 -11.18 -7.99 38.37
N ILE A 505 -11.47 -6.98 37.54
CA ILE A 505 -11.33 -7.10 36.07
C ILE A 505 -9.86 -7.32 35.67
N PHE A 506 -8.93 -6.52 36.22
CA PHE A 506 -7.51 -6.62 35.93
C PHE A 506 -6.88 -7.92 36.42
N LYS A 507 -7.36 -8.52 37.52
CA LYS A 507 -6.92 -9.86 37.95
C LYS A 507 -7.24 -10.91 36.87
N VAL A 508 -8.45 -10.88 36.31
CA VAL A 508 -8.82 -11.78 35.21
C VAL A 508 -7.96 -11.49 33.98
N ALA A 509 -7.78 -10.23 33.61
CA ALA A 509 -6.92 -9.86 32.48
C ALA A 509 -5.48 -10.38 32.66
N SER A 510 -4.90 -10.21 33.85
CA SER A 510 -3.56 -10.72 34.18
C SER A 510 -3.46 -12.23 34.07
N GLU A 511 -4.42 -12.97 34.65
CA GLU A 511 -4.41 -14.44 34.64
C GLU A 511 -4.56 -15.01 33.23
N MET A 512 -5.31 -14.32 32.38
CA MET A 512 -5.58 -14.70 31.00
C MET A 512 -4.55 -14.14 30.00
N ASN A 513 -3.52 -13.42 30.47
CA ASN A 513 -2.52 -12.71 29.66
C ASN A 513 -3.15 -11.75 28.61
N LEU A 514 -4.18 -11.03 29.03
CA LEU A 514 -4.91 -10.09 28.18
C LEU A 514 -4.39 -8.66 28.36
N ILE A 515 -4.47 -7.90 27.27
CA ILE A 515 -4.24 -6.45 27.25
C ILE A 515 -5.50 -5.74 27.72
N PHE A 516 -5.36 -4.63 28.44
CA PHE A 516 -6.49 -3.74 28.73
C PHE A 516 -6.36 -2.41 27.99
N LEU A 517 -7.33 -2.09 27.13
CA LEU A 517 -7.47 -0.80 26.47
C LEU A 517 -8.54 0.04 27.18
N ASP A 518 -8.15 1.16 27.77
CA ASP A 518 -9.10 2.13 28.30
C ASP A 518 -9.58 3.07 27.19
N SER A 519 -10.88 3.00 26.86
CA SER A 519 -11.54 3.89 25.90
C SER A 519 -11.60 5.35 26.37
N LYS A 520 -11.17 5.64 27.61
CA LYS A 520 -11.15 6.98 28.23
C LYS A 520 -12.49 7.68 28.14
N THR A 521 -13.53 7.00 28.62
CA THR A 521 -14.88 7.55 28.77
C THR A 521 -15.00 8.53 29.95
N THR A 522 -13.95 8.63 30.79
CA THR A 522 -13.80 9.63 31.83
C THR A 522 -12.31 9.95 32.09
N PRO A 523 -11.96 11.21 32.41
CA PRO A 523 -10.58 11.56 32.79
C PRO A 523 -10.18 10.96 34.15
N ASP A 524 -11.14 10.62 35.02
CA ASP A 524 -10.88 10.13 36.38
C ASP A 524 -10.68 8.60 36.46
N SER A 525 -10.43 7.94 35.31
CA SER A 525 -10.24 6.49 35.26
C SER A 525 -9.02 6.07 36.09
N VAL A 526 -9.21 5.08 36.97
CA VAL A 526 -8.13 4.49 37.77
C VAL A 526 -7.42 3.34 37.04
N ALA A 527 -7.83 3.01 35.82
CA ALA A 527 -7.37 1.83 35.08
C ALA A 527 -5.85 1.82 34.88
N ALA A 528 -5.25 2.92 34.46
CA ALA A 528 -3.80 3.02 34.22
C ALA A 528 -2.96 2.72 35.47
N ARG A 529 -3.38 3.27 36.62
CA ARG A 529 -2.70 3.04 37.89
C ARG A 529 -2.80 1.57 38.29
N ILE A 530 -3.98 0.98 38.22
CA ILE A 530 -4.22 -0.42 38.61
C ILE A 530 -3.48 -1.38 37.68
N ALA A 531 -3.50 -1.11 36.37
CA ALA A 531 -2.76 -1.90 35.38
C ALA A 531 -1.27 -1.93 35.70
N LYS A 532 -0.67 -0.77 36.03
CA LYS A 532 0.73 -0.66 36.43
C LYS A 532 1.04 -1.45 37.71
N GLU A 533 0.17 -1.36 38.72
CA GLU A 533 0.34 -2.09 39.97
C GLU A 533 0.26 -3.61 39.77
N LEU A 534 -0.65 -4.08 38.92
CA LEU A 534 -0.88 -5.49 38.63
C LEU A 534 -0.05 -6.02 37.46
N LYS A 535 0.79 -5.17 36.83
CA LYS A 535 1.63 -5.49 35.67
C LYS A 535 0.85 -6.06 34.48
N VAL A 536 -0.33 -5.53 34.23
CA VAL A 536 -1.15 -5.88 33.06
C VAL A 536 -0.78 -4.94 31.91
N PRO A 537 -0.52 -5.44 30.69
CA PRO A 537 -0.32 -4.60 29.51
C PRO A 537 -1.50 -3.66 29.31
N PHE A 538 -1.22 -2.37 29.13
CA PHE A 538 -2.23 -1.34 29.18
C PHE A 538 -1.95 -0.21 28.21
N VAL A 539 -3.01 0.24 27.54
CA VAL A 539 -3.00 1.38 26.63
C VAL A 539 -4.28 2.20 26.78
N GLU A 540 -4.24 3.43 26.28
CA GLU A 540 -5.34 4.37 26.32
C GLU A 540 -5.64 4.87 24.91
N ARG A 541 -6.91 5.15 24.63
CA ARG A 541 -7.30 5.82 23.40
C ARG A 541 -6.75 7.26 23.37
N ASP A 542 -6.18 7.66 22.24
CA ASP A 542 -5.83 9.07 21.95
C ASP A 542 -7.01 9.83 21.36
N VAL A 543 -7.70 9.26 20.36
CA VAL A 543 -8.75 9.97 19.59
C VAL A 543 -10.01 9.13 19.44
N PHE A 544 -11.17 9.71 19.75
CA PHE A 544 -12.44 9.18 19.26
C PHE A 544 -12.69 9.69 17.85
N LEU A 545 -13.01 8.78 16.94
CA LEU A 545 -13.14 9.09 15.52
C LEU A 545 -14.52 9.66 15.18
N ASP A 546 -15.55 9.31 15.93
CA ASP A 546 -16.94 9.45 15.50
C ASP A 546 -17.89 10.03 16.57
N GLU A 547 -17.38 10.85 17.49
CA GLU A 547 -18.20 11.59 18.47
C GLU A 547 -19.27 12.46 17.80
N VAL A 548 -19.01 12.90 16.57
CA VAL A 548 -19.99 13.52 15.68
C VAL A 548 -20.25 12.61 14.49
N ASN A 549 -21.51 12.25 14.29
CA ASN A 549 -21.96 11.40 13.17
C ASN A 549 -21.85 12.12 11.82
N SER A 550 -20.62 12.27 11.32
CA SER A 550 -20.30 12.93 10.06
C SER A 550 -19.03 12.34 9.47
N LEU A 551 -19.09 11.95 8.20
CA LEU A 551 -17.93 11.44 7.45
C LEU A 551 -16.75 12.44 7.47
N GLU A 552 -17.03 13.73 7.35
CA GLU A 552 -15.97 14.77 7.36
C GLU A 552 -15.36 14.96 8.75
N HIS A 553 -16.15 14.75 9.81
CA HIS A 553 -15.62 14.72 11.16
C HIS A 553 -14.68 13.52 11.37
N VAL A 554 -15.09 12.32 10.95
CA VAL A 554 -14.23 11.12 11.04
C VAL A 554 -12.90 11.33 10.33
N LYS A 555 -12.89 11.88 9.10
CA LYS A 555 -11.64 12.20 8.39
C LYS A 555 -10.79 13.23 9.11
N LYS A 556 -11.41 14.22 9.75
CA LYS A 556 -10.70 15.22 10.55
C LYS A 556 -10.04 14.56 11.76
N GLN A 557 -10.75 13.68 12.45
CA GLN A 557 -10.22 12.94 13.60
C GLN A 557 -9.10 11.98 13.20
N ILE A 558 -9.19 11.31 12.05
CA ILE A 558 -8.08 10.46 11.54
C ILE A 558 -6.84 11.30 11.21
N ARG A 559 -7.00 12.51 10.64
CA ARG A 559 -5.86 13.43 10.46
C ARG A 559 -5.27 13.88 11.79
N HIS A 560 -6.10 14.16 12.77
CA HIS A 560 -5.63 14.51 14.12
C HIS A 560 -4.88 13.34 14.78
N LEU A 561 -5.37 12.11 14.62
CA LEU A 561 -4.70 10.90 15.07
C LEU A 561 -3.33 10.72 14.40
N ALA A 562 -3.24 10.98 13.10
CA ALA A 562 -1.97 10.99 12.36
C ALA A 562 -0.97 12.04 12.88
N GLU A 563 -1.45 13.23 13.22
CA GLU A 563 -0.61 14.28 13.83
C GLU A 563 -0.07 13.86 15.19
N ILE A 564 -0.89 13.18 16.01
CA ILE A 564 -0.45 12.63 17.30
C ILE A 564 0.60 11.55 17.04
N ALA A 565 0.28 10.53 16.24
CA ALA A 565 1.19 9.43 15.93
C ALA A 565 2.55 9.91 15.40
N THR A 566 2.56 10.91 14.51
CA THR A 566 3.80 11.48 13.97
C THR A 566 4.65 12.18 15.04
N LYS A 567 4.02 12.73 16.10
CA LYS A 567 4.73 13.40 17.20
C LYS A 567 5.21 12.42 18.27
N THR A 568 4.42 11.38 18.56
CA THR A 568 4.65 10.45 19.68
C THR A 568 5.27 9.13 19.24
N GLY A 569 5.32 8.85 17.94
CA GLY A 569 5.70 7.56 17.35
C GLY A 569 4.52 6.60 17.18
N GLN A 570 3.47 6.73 18.00
CA GLN A 570 2.29 5.86 17.95
C GLN A 570 1.01 6.57 18.41
N ALA A 571 -0.16 6.15 17.91
CA ALA A 571 -1.45 6.59 18.46
C ALA A 571 -2.56 5.55 18.29
N ILE A 572 -3.62 5.65 19.12
CA ILE A 572 -4.79 4.77 19.10
C ILE A 572 -6.06 5.57 18.80
N GLY A 573 -6.75 5.19 17.73
CA GLY A 573 -8.07 5.72 17.37
C GLY A 573 -9.17 4.70 17.65
N ILE A 574 -10.26 5.12 18.29
CA ILE A 574 -11.46 4.29 18.48
C ILE A 574 -12.62 4.88 17.68
N GLY A 575 -13.31 4.05 16.90
CA GLY A 575 -14.61 4.36 16.29
C GLY A 575 -15.60 3.22 16.50
N HIS A 576 -16.85 3.43 16.15
CA HIS A 576 -17.93 2.48 16.41
C HIS A 576 -18.61 2.03 15.12
N VAL A 577 -19.17 0.81 15.12
CA VAL A 577 -20.23 0.42 14.18
C VAL A 577 -21.62 0.70 14.77
N GLY A 578 -22.70 0.40 14.03
CA GLY A 578 -24.07 0.66 14.47
C GLY A 578 -24.64 1.96 13.92
N ILE A 579 -25.43 2.70 14.70
CA ILE A 579 -26.27 3.82 14.21
C ILE A 579 -25.46 4.86 13.41
N THR A 580 -24.23 5.14 13.83
CA THR A 580 -23.30 6.08 13.18
C THR A 580 -22.25 5.37 12.31
N GLY A 581 -22.24 4.04 12.33
CA GLY A 581 -21.13 3.21 11.88
C GLY A 581 -20.77 3.37 10.41
N ILE A 582 -21.74 3.70 9.53
CA ILE A 582 -21.44 3.84 8.10
C ILE A 582 -20.47 5.01 7.81
N ASN A 583 -20.56 6.11 8.57
CA ASN A 583 -19.66 7.24 8.41
C ASN A 583 -18.27 6.92 8.96
N THR A 584 -18.20 6.20 10.07
CA THR A 584 -16.95 5.70 10.66
C THR A 584 -16.24 4.75 9.71
N SER A 585 -16.92 3.70 9.25
CA SER A 585 -16.34 2.72 8.32
C SER A 585 -15.88 3.35 7.03
N ARG A 586 -16.70 4.22 6.42
CA ARG A 586 -16.31 4.94 5.20
C ARG A 586 -15.13 5.87 5.45
N GLY A 587 -15.13 6.62 6.55
CA GLY A 587 -14.06 7.53 6.90
C GLY A 587 -12.73 6.80 7.08
N ILE A 588 -12.74 5.65 7.76
CA ILE A 588 -11.57 4.78 7.91
C ILE A 588 -11.12 4.26 6.54
N ILE A 589 -11.99 3.57 5.79
CA ILE A 589 -11.66 3.01 4.46
C ILE A 589 -11.05 4.06 3.54
N GLU A 590 -11.63 5.26 3.52
CA GLU A 590 -11.19 6.35 2.66
C GLU A 590 -9.86 7.00 3.10
N MET A 591 -9.45 6.84 4.36
CA MET A 591 -8.27 7.51 4.94
C MET A 591 -7.09 6.57 5.20
N ILE A 592 -7.28 5.24 5.21
CA ILE A 592 -6.17 4.28 5.31
C ILE A 592 -5.09 4.53 4.25
N PRO A 593 -5.41 4.65 2.94
CA PRO A 593 -4.38 4.93 1.94
C PRO A 593 -3.65 6.25 2.18
N TRP A 594 -4.34 7.24 2.74
CA TRP A 594 -3.73 8.51 3.09
C TRP A 594 -2.77 8.38 4.27
N LEU A 595 -3.11 7.60 5.31
CA LEU A 595 -2.18 7.31 6.42
C LEU A 595 -0.91 6.62 5.91
N GLU A 596 -1.06 5.62 5.03
CA GLU A 596 0.06 4.90 4.41
C GLU A 596 0.96 5.84 3.58
N ASP A 597 0.37 6.76 2.79
CA ASP A 597 1.07 7.82 2.04
C ASP A 597 1.86 8.77 2.98
N GLN A 598 1.31 9.07 4.16
CA GLN A 598 2.03 9.83 5.18
C GLN A 598 3.19 9.05 5.83
N GLY A 599 3.37 7.77 5.49
CA GLY A 599 4.37 6.88 6.07
C GLY A 599 3.94 6.33 7.44
N ILE A 600 2.64 6.31 7.72
CA ILE A 600 2.07 5.75 8.95
C ILE A 600 1.60 4.33 8.67
N GLU A 601 2.07 3.38 9.47
CA GLU A 601 1.68 1.97 9.38
C GLU A 601 0.54 1.67 10.35
N LEU A 602 -0.44 0.87 9.92
CA LEU A 602 -1.48 0.36 10.81
C LEU A 602 -0.99 -0.91 11.50
N VAL A 603 -1.19 -0.99 12.81
CA VAL A 603 -0.77 -2.11 13.67
C VAL A 603 -1.93 -2.55 14.57
N PHE A 604 -1.80 -3.70 15.22
CA PHE A 604 -2.75 -4.12 16.25
C PHE A 604 -2.49 -3.37 17.56
N VAL A 605 -3.46 -3.40 18.48
CA VAL A 605 -3.27 -2.80 19.80
C VAL A 605 -2.17 -3.54 20.57
N SER A 606 -2.03 -4.85 20.39
CA SER A 606 -0.94 -5.63 21.01
C SER A 606 0.45 -5.21 20.58
N ASP A 607 0.62 -4.70 19.36
CA ASP A 607 1.92 -4.23 18.88
C ASP A 607 2.40 -2.96 19.62
N LEU A 608 1.49 -2.21 20.26
CA LEU A 608 1.79 -0.97 20.98
C LEU A 608 2.18 -1.18 22.44
N CYS A 609 2.05 -2.40 22.95
CA CYS A 609 2.25 -2.75 24.37
C CYS A 609 3.61 -3.42 24.66
N CYS A 610 4.52 -3.46 23.69
CA CYS A 610 5.82 -4.13 23.77
C CYS A 610 6.87 -3.37 24.60
#